data_AF-A0A7L3YAY3-F1
#
_entry.id   AF-A0A7L3YAY3-F1
#
_cell.length_a   1.000
_cell.length_b   1.000
_cell.length_c   1.000
_cell.angle_alpha   90.00
_cell.angle_beta   90.00
_cell.angle_gamma   90.00
#
_symmetry.space_group_name_H-M   'P 1'
#
loop_
_entity.id
_entity.type
_entity.pdbx_description
1 polymer ?
#
loop_
_entity_poly.entity_id
_entity_poly.type
_entity_poly.pdbx_seq_one_letter_code
_entity_poly.pdbx_strand_id
1 'polypeptide(L)'
;ENPNPHIAFQKVPRPTEGSHLRVHILPFPRINECRVQELLQEGLARSQGAPPATRGDKKCVVPAGPPVVSIMEKGSTVFNSAQRLEVVRNCILFIFENKFLETEKTLPAALRALKGKAARHCLTQELGLHVKQNRAILDHQQFDYIVRMMNCALQ
;
A
#
# COMPACT_ATOMS: atom_id res chain seq x y z
N GLU A 1 39.26 23.82 -0.71
CA GLU A 1 38.29 23.44 -1.75
C GLU A 1 37.14 22.69 -1.08
N ASN A 2 35.96 23.31 -0.98
CA ASN A 2 34.80 22.70 -0.34
C ASN A 2 33.56 23.14 -1.13
N PRO A 3 32.98 22.30 -2.01
CA PRO A 3 31.88 22.74 -2.85
C PRO A 3 30.59 22.71 -2.02
N ASN A 4 29.98 23.88 -1.84
CA ASN A 4 28.69 24.01 -1.17
C ASN A 4 27.59 23.20 -1.89
N PRO A 5 26.72 22.48 -1.17
CA PRO A 5 25.58 21.82 -1.77
C PRO A 5 24.53 22.88 -2.12
N HIS A 6 24.45 23.28 -3.38
CA HIS A 6 23.33 24.08 -3.87
C HIS A 6 22.04 23.24 -3.80
N ILE A 7 21.25 23.46 -2.74
CA ILE A 7 19.91 22.92 -2.61
C ILE A 7 19.05 23.61 -3.67
N ALA A 8 18.74 22.90 -4.75
CA ALA A 8 17.78 23.32 -5.75
C ALA A 8 16.38 23.32 -5.11
N PHE A 9 15.89 24.49 -4.72
CA PHE A 9 14.50 24.66 -4.32
C PHE A 9 13.61 24.42 -5.53
N GLN A 10 12.87 23.31 -5.51
CA GLN A 10 11.77 23.08 -6.43
C GLN A 10 10.70 24.15 -6.13
N LYS A 11 10.77 25.28 -6.84
CA LYS A 11 9.76 26.34 -6.77
C LYS A 11 8.50 25.83 -7.45
N VAL A 12 7.71 25.04 -6.74
CA VAL A 12 6.33 24.77 -7.13
C VAL A 12 5.68 26.14 -7.32
N PRO A 13 5.13 26.47 -8.50
CA PRO A 13 4.43 27.72 -8.71
C PRO A 13 3.27 27.78 -7.70
N ARG A 14 3.46 28.53 -6.62
CA ARG A 14 2.38 28.79 -5.68
C ARG A 14 1.44 29.77 -6.37
N PRO A 15 0.13 29.53 -6.38
CA PRO A 15 -0.83 30.54 -6.75
C PRO A 15 -0.51 31.83 -5.98
N THR A 16 -0.57 32.97 -6.65
CA THR A 16 -0.36 34.26 -6.01
C THR A 16 -1.27 34.37 -4.79
N GLU A 17 -0.73 34.87 -3.67
CA GLU A 17 -1.52 35.20 -2.49
C GLU A 17 -2.70 36.11 -2.91
N GLY A 18 -3.91 35.80 -2.47
CA GLY A 18 -5.14 36.46 -2.94
C GLY A 18 -5.77 35.89 -4.23
N SER A 19 -5.22 34.82 -4.82
CA SER A 19 -5.86 34.12 -5.95
C SER A 19 -7.27 33.61 -5.66
N HIS A 20 -7.59 33.30 -4.40
CA HIS A 20 -8.92 32.90 -3.93
C HIS A 20 -9.93 34.07 -3.87
N LEU A 21 -9.48 35.33 -3.99
CA LEU A 21 -10.32 36.53 -3.94
C LEU A 21 -10.58 37.13 -5.34
N ARG A 22 -10.10 36.48 -6.42
CA ARG A 22 -10.29 36.99 -7.78
C ARG A 22 -11.78 36.97 -8.13
N VAL A 23 -12.31 38.13 -8.52
CA VAL A 23 -13.73 38.34 -8.85
C VAL A 23 -14.18 37.50 -10.07
N HIS A 24 -13.22 37.12 -10.93
CA HIS A 24 -13.41 36.19 -12.06
C HIS A 24 -13.04 34.74 -11.69
N ILE A 25 -13.65 34.19 -10.63
CA ILE A 25 -13.63 32.73 -10.42
C ILE A 25 -14.93 32.18 -10.98
N LEU A 26 -14.85 31.51 -12.13
CA LEU A 26 -15.98 30.73 -12.63
C LEU A 26 -16.29 29.63 -11.62
N PRO A 27 -17.57 29.43 -11.23
CA PRO A 27 -17.94 28.33 -10.36
C PRO A 27 -17.52 27.02 -11.01
N PHE A 28 -17.04 26.08 -10.18
CA PHE A 28 -16.69 24.75 -10.66
C PHE A 28 -17.95 24.11 -11.29
N PRO A 29 -17.84 23.51 -12.49
CA PRO A 29 -18.99 22.85 -13.11
C PRO A 29 -19.60 21.84 -12.15
N ARG A 30 -20.93 21.78 -12.10
CA ARG A 30 -21.62 20.75 -11.32
C ARG A 30 -21.32 19.39 -11.93
N ILE A 31 -21.06 18.42 -11.06
CA ILE A 31 -20.89 17.03 -11.50
C ILE A 31 -22.24 16.51 -12.03
N ASN A 32 -22.21 15.81 -13.17
CA ASN A 32 -23.41 15.16 -13.70
C ASN A 32 -23.63 13.84 -12.94
N GLU A 33 -24.56 13.85 -12.00
CA GLU A 33 -24.85 12.69 -11.14
C GLU A 33 -25.28 11.46 -11.94
N CYS A 34 -26.10 11.65 -12.98
CA CYS A 34 -26.51 10.56 -13.88
C CYS A 34 -25.30 9.91 -14.54
N ARG A 35 -24.37 10.72 -15.06
CA ARG A 35 -23.16 10.20 -15.73
C ARG A 35 -22.24 9.46 -14.77
N VAL A 36 -22.12 9.93 -13.53
CA VAL A 36 -21.35 9.24 -12.48
C VAL A 36 -21.98 7.88 -12.18
N GLN A 37 -23.31 7.83 -12.06
CA GLN A 37 -24.03 6.59 -11.76
C GLN A 37 -23.93 5.59 -12.91
N GLU A 38 -24.00 6.04 -14.16
CA GLU A 38 -23.73 5.21 -15.35
C GLU A 38 -22.33 4.60 -15.31
N LEU A 39 -21.29 5.41 -15.05
CA LEU A 39 -19.90 4.95 -15.01
C LEU A 39 -19.66 3.96 -13.86
N LEU A 40 -20.32 4.16 -12.71
CA LEU A 40 -20.27 3.22 -11.58
C LEU A 40 -20.93 1.89 -11.95
N GLN A 41 -22.12 1.94 -12.56
CA GLN A 41 -22.84 0.76 -12.98
C GLN A 41 -22.09 -0.01 -14.09
N GLU A 42 -21.50 0.71 -15.04
CA GLU A 42 -20.62 0.17 -16.08
C GLU A 42 -19.38 -0.50 -15.47
N GLY A 43 -18.75 0.13 -14.47
CA GLY A 43 -17.63 -0.45 -13.73
C GLY A 43 -17.99 -1.74 -12.99
N LEU A 44 -19.16 -1.77 -12.35
CA LEU A 44 -19.69 -2.97 -11.68
C LEU A 44 -19.99 -4.09 -12.68
N ALA A 45 -20.62 -3.76 -13.81
CA ALA A 45 -20.92 -4.72 -14.88
C ALA A 45 -19.63 -5.30 -15.51
N ARG A 46 -18.61 -4.47 -15.74
CA ARG A 46 -17.29 -4.91 -16.22
C ARG A 46 -16.56 -5.79 -15.21
N SER A 47 -16.82 -5.66 -13.91
CA SER A 47 -16.17 -6.45 -12.85
C SER A 47 -16.77 -7.85 -12.65
N GLN A 48 -17.97 -8.13 -13.16
CA GLN A 48 -18.63 -9.43 -12.95
C GLN A 48 -18.33 -10.49 -14.03
N GLY A 49 -17.50 -10.19 -15.05
CA GLY A 49 -17.29 -11.14 -16.15
C GLY A 49 -16.03 -11.01 -16.99
N ALA A 50 -15.02 -10.24 -16.59
CA ALA A 50 -13.79 -10.09 -17.36
C ALA A 50 -12.54 -10.51 -16.57
N PRO A 51 -11.61 -11.29 -17.16
CA PRO A 51 -10.27 -11.45 -16.60
C PRO A 51 -9.60 -10.08 -16.47
N PRO A 52 -8.65 -9.89 -15.53
CA PRO A 52 -8.09 -8.58 -15.22
C PRO A 52 -7.59 -7.91 -16.50
N ALA A 53 -8.27 -6.84 -16.90
CA ALA A 53 -7.93 -6.08 -18.08
C ALA A 53 -6.58 -5.38 -17.85
N THR A 54 -5.53 -5.93 -18.44
CA THR A 54 -4.24 -5.26 -18.64
C THR A 54 -4.53 -3.95 -19.38
N ARG A 55 -4.47 -2.82 -18.67
CA ARG A 55 -4.65 -1.50 -19.28
C ARG A 55 -3.53 -1.29 -20.28
N GLY A 56 -3.88 -1.26 -21.57
CA GLY A 56 -2.95 -0.89 -22.63
C GLY A 56 -2.42 0.52 -22.39
N ASP A 57 -1.10 0.62 -22.32
CA ASP A 57 -0.33 1.85 -22.20
C ASP A 57 -0.66 2.77 -23.40
N LYS A 58 -1.32 3.90 -23.13
CA LYS A 58 -1.59 4.92 -24.15
C LYS A 58 -0.33 5.77 -24.25
N LYS A 59 0.45 5.57 -25.29
CA LYS A 59 1.65 6.37 -25.59
C LYS A 59 1.22 7.80 -25.93
N CYS A 60 1.10 8.65 -24.92
CA CYS A 60 1.06 10.10 -25.10
C CYS A 60 2.50 10.53 -25.43
N VAL A 61 2.76 10.91 -26.68
CA VAL A 61 4.04 11.49 -27.09
C VAL A 61 4.10 12.91 -26.56
N VAL A 62 4.60 13.06 -25.34
CA VAL A 62 5.13 14.33 -24.84
C VAL A 62 6.63 14.37 -25.09
N PRO A 63 7.20 15.48 -25.58
CA PRO A 63 8.64 15.66 -25.70
C PRO A 63 9.30 15.36 -24.35
N ALA A 64 10.30 14.47 -24.35
CA ALA A 64 10.96 14.04 -23.13
C ALA A 64 11.67 15.24 -22.49
N GLY A 65 11.15 15.69 -21.34
CA GLY A 65 11.86 16.63 -20.48
C GLY A 65 13.15 15.99 -19.90
N PRO A 66 14.08 16.80 -19.37
CA PRO A 66 15.33 16.31 -18.81
C PRO A 66 15.10 15.20 -17.76
N PRO A 67 15.95 14.16 -17.70
CA PRO A 67 15.72 12.98 -16.88
C PRO A 67 15.66 13.36 -15.39
N VAL A 68 14.50 13.13 -14.77
CA VAL A 68 14.30 13.29 -13.33
C VAL A 68 14.92 12.08 -12.63
N VAL A 69 16.18 12.24 -12.20
CA VAL A 69 16.77 11.41 -11.15
C VAL A 69 16.10 11.77 -9.81
N SER A 70 14.95 11.14 -9.52
CA SER A 70 14.49 10.74 -8.15
C SER A 70 12.97 10.43 -8.05
N ILE A 71 12.29 9.99 -9.11
CA ILE A 71 10.88 9.55 -8.97
C ILE A 71 10.74 8.12 -9.48
N MET A 72 11.26 7.19 -8.68
CA MET A 72 10.92 5.78 -8.77
C MET A 72 10.31 5.33 -7.43
N GLU A 73 9.22 5.97 -6.99
CA GLU A 73 8.60 5.56 -5.71
C GLU A 73 7.08 5.78 -5.57
N LYS A 74 6.32 5.89 -6.67
CA LYS A 74 4.84 6.00 -6.59
C LYS A 74 4.04 4.93 -7.34
N GLY A 75 4.70 3.95 -7.95
CA GLY A 75 4.08 2.69 -8.39
C GLY A 75 4.40 1.49 -7.49
N SER A 76 5.39 1.63 -6.58
CA SER A 76 5.93 0.53 -5.76
C SER A 76 5.27 0.37 -4.40
N THR A 77 4.56 1.37 -3.88
CA THR A 77 3.97 1.31 -2.53
C THR A 77 2.89 0.23 -2.38
N VAL A 78 2.09 0.01 -3.42
CA VAL A 78 1.04 -1.02 -3.40
C VAL A 78 1.65 -2.42 -3.53
N PHE A 79 2.60 -2.63 -4.45
CA PHE A 79 3.31 -3.90 -4.59
C PHE A 79 4.17 -4.24 -3.36
N ASN A 80 4.83 -3.24 -2.78
CA ASN A 80 5.58 -3.38 -1.53
C ASN A 80 4.64 -3.74 -0.37
N SER A 81 3.46 -3.14 -0.32
CA SER A 81 2.46 -3.50 0.69
C SER A 81 1.98 -4.94 0.51
N ALA A 82 1.70 -5.41 -0.71
CA ALA A 82 1.29 -6.79 -0.98
C ALA A 82 2.36 -7.80 -0.56
N GLN A 83 3.62 -7.58 -0.94
CA GLN A 83 4.73 -8.44 -0.53
C GLN A 83 4.93 -8.44 0.99
N ARG A 84 4.79 -7.27 1.64
CA ARG A 84 4.86 -7.17 3.10
C ARG A 84 3.73 -7.91 3.80
N LEU A 85 2.52 -7.89 3.24
CA LEU A 85 1.39 -8.66 3.75
C LEU A 85 1.64 -10.16 3.60
N GLU A 86 2.18 -10.59 2.45
CA GLU A 86 2.55 -11.99 2.20
C GLU A 86 3.59 -12.48 3.20
N VAL A 87 4.63 -11.70 3.49
CA VAL A 87 5.65 -12.05 4.49
C VAL A 87 5.02 -12.28 5.87
N VAL A 88 4.04 -11.46 6.27
CA VAL A 88 3.34 -11.64 7.54
C VAL A 88 2.47 -12.91 7.52
N ARG A 89 1.70 -13.13 6.44
CA ARG A 89 0.88 -14.35 6.29
C ARG A 89 1.72 -15.61 6.33
N ASN A 90 2.81 -15.65 5.56
CA ASN A 90 3.71 -16.79 5.52
C ASN A 90 4.36 -17.06 6.87
N CYS A 91 4.76 -16.02 7.60
CA CYS A 91 5.33 -16.19 8.94
C CYS A 91 4.30 -16.81 9.91
N ILE A 92 3.05 -16.32 9.90
CA ILE A 92 1.96 -16.88 10.72
C ILE A 92 1.69 -18.34 10.32
N LEU A 93 1.60 -18.63 9.02
CA LEU A 93 1.43 -19.99 8.52
C LEU A 93 2.56 -20.92 8.98
N PHE A 94 3.83 -20.49 8.91
CA PHE A 94 4.96 -21.29 9.39
C PHE A 94 4.91 -21.54 10.89
N ILE A 95 4.43 -20.57 11.68
CA ILE A 95 4.20 -20.75 13.10
C ILE A 95 3.14 -21.84 13.30
N PHE A 96 1.96 -21.75 12.69
CA PHE A 96 0.88 -22.73 12.86
C PHE A 96 1.18 -24.13 12.26
N GLU A 97 2.07 -24.22 11.28
CA GLU A 97 2.56 -25.49 10.68
C GLU A 97 3.74 -26.09 11.45
N ASN A 98 4.15 -25.49 12.57
CA ASN A 98 5.27 -25.92 13.40
C ASN A 98 6.63 -25.92 12.67
N LYS A 99 6.80 -25.02 11.69
CA LYS A 99 8.04 -24.86 10.89
C LYS A 99 8.94 -23.80 11.51
N PHE A 100 9.57 -24.12 12.63
CA PHE A 100 10.40 -23.17 13.38
C PHE A 100 11.56 -22.57 12.57
N LEU A 101 12.30 -23.39 11.83
CA LEU A 101 13.43 -22.92 11.01
C LEU A 101 13.01 -21.88 9.96
N GLU A 102 11.86 -22.07 9.32
CA GLU A 102 11.32 -21.12 8.33
C GLU A 102 10.73 -19.88 9.00
N THR A 103 10.13 -20.05 10.17
CA THR A 103 9.67 -18.95 11.01
C THR A 103 10.84 -18.04 11.37
N GLU A 104 11.95 -18.57 11.89
CA GLU A 104 13.09 -17.77 12.32
C GLU A 104 13.72 -16.96 11.18
N LYS A 105 13.81 -17.55 9.98
CA LYS A 105 14.30 -16.85 8.78
C LYS A 105 13.39 -15.70 8.36
N THR A 106 12.08 -15.88 8.46
CA THR A 106 11.08 -14.91 7.98
C THR A 106 10.64 -13.91 9.03
N LEU A 107 10.80 -14.22 10.31
CA LEU A 107 10.44 -13.39 11.46
C LEU A 107 11.01 -11.96 11.39
N PRO A 108 12.31 -11.72 11.14
CA PRO A 108 12.83 -10.35 11.08
C PRO A 108 12.25 -9.54 9.91
N ALA A 109 11.84 -10.21 8.81
CA ALA A 109 11.15 -9.55 7.72
C ALA A 109 9.68 -9.25 8.09
N ALA A 110 9.00 -10.19 8.76
CA ALA A 110 7.64 -10.01 9.25
C ALA A 110 7.53 -8.88 10.28
N LEU A 111 8.43 -8.82 11.26
CA LEU A 111 8.46 -7.75 12.26
C LEU A 111 8.68 -6.36 11.62
N ARG A 112 9.56 -6.26 10.61
CA ARG A 112 9.71 -5.01 9.82
C ARG A 112 8.45 -4.67 9.04
N ALA A 113 7.77 -5.67 8.48
CA ALA A 113 6.51 -5.48 7.77
C ALA A 113 5.39 -4.99 8.69
N LEU A 114 5.30 -5.51 9.92
CA LEU A 114 4.29 -5.20 10.94
C LEU A 114 4.24 -3.74 11.39
N LYS A 115 5.28 -2.93 11.12
CA LYS A 115 5.23 -1.46 11.34
C LYS A 115 4.15 -0.76 10.48
N GLY A 116 3.68 -1.40 9.40
CA GLY A 116 2.64 -0.84 8.53
C GLY A 116 1.22 -1.09 9.06
N LYS A 117 0.33 -0.10 8.94
CA LYS A 117 -1.09 -0.22 9.36
C LYS A 117 -1.80 -1.42 8.71
N ALA A 118 -1.57 -1.66 7.42
CA ALA A 118 -2.16 -2.78 6.70
C ALA A 118 -1.66 -4.15 7.20
N ALA A 119 -0.37 -4.25 7.54
CA ALA A 119 0.23 -5.50 8.05
C ALA A 119 -0.29 -5.87 9.43
N ARG A 120 -0.53 -4.87 10.30
CA ARG A 120 -1.17 -5.09 11.61
C ARG A 120 -2.60 -5.60 11.49
N HIS A 121 -3.37 -5.05 10.55
CA HIS A 121 -4.71 -5.56 10.26
C HIS A 121 -4.65 -6.99 9.68
N CYS A 122 -3.66 -7.29 8.83
CA CYS A 122 -3.47 -8.64 8.32
C CYS A 122 -3.22 -9.64 9.45
N LEU A 123 -2.34 -9.31 10.40
CA LEU A 123 -2.05 -10.16 11.55
C LEU A 123 -3.32 -10.52 12.34
N THR A 124 -4.16 -9.54 12.67
CA THR A 124 -5.39 -9.79 13.43
C THR A 124 -6.41 -10.62 12.63
N GLN A 125 -6.48 -10.40 11.32
CA GLN A 125 -7.36 -11.17 10.43
C GLN A 125 -6.93 -12.64 10.34
N GLU A 126 -5.65 -12.92 10.10
CA GLU A 126 -5.11 -14.29 10.02
C GLU A 126 -5.27 -15.04 11.35
N LEU A 127 -4.92 -14.41 12.48
CA LEU A 127 -5.13 -15.02 13.80
C LEU A 127 -6.60 -15.34 14.07
N GLY A 128 -7.51 -14.42 13.71
CA GLY A 128 -8.95 -14.65 13.82
C GLY A 128 -9.45 -15.80 12.93
N LEU A 129 -8.86 -16.01 11.76
CA LEU A 129 -9.17 -17.14 10.88
C LEU A 129 -8.70 -18.47 11.49
N HIS A 130 -7.47 -18.51 12.03
CA HIS A 130 -6.94 -19.72 12.67
C HIS A 130 -7.76 -20.16 13.88
N VAL A 131 -8.28 -19.21 14.67
CA VAL A 131 -9.20 -19.50 15.79
C VAL A 131 -10.51 -20.11 15.28
N LYS A 132 -11.11 -19.55 14.22
CA LYS A 132 -12.36 -20.07 13.63
C LYS A 132 -12.19 -21.47 13.02
N GLN A 133 -11.01 -21.77 12.49
CA GLN A 133 -10.68 -23.08 11.92
C GLN A 133 -10.30 -24.12 13.00
N ASN A 134 -10.44 -23.79 14.29
CA ASN A 134 -10.05 -24.64 15.41
C ASN A 134 -8.58 -25.09 15.38
N ARG A 135 -7.72 -24.35 14.66
CA ARG A 135 -6.26 -24.56 14.59
C ARG A 135 -5.53 -23.78 15.70
N ALA A 136 -6.16 -23.62 16.85
CA ALA A 136 -5.67 -22.73 17.92
C ALA A 136 -4.76 -23.42 18.95
N ILE A 137 -4.48 -24.71 18.80
CA ILE A 137 -3.57 -25.44 19.69
C ILE A 137 -2.13 -25.10 19.26
N LEU A 138 -1.44 -24.32 20.08
CA LEU A 138 -0.06 -23.89 19.86
C LEU A 138 0.83 -24.45 20.97
N ASP A 139 2.00 -24.94 20.59
CA ASP A 139 3.10 -25.27 21.48
C ASP A 139 3.66 -23.99 22.13
N HIS A 140 4.35 -24.12 23.25
CA HIS A 140 4.95 -23.01 23.99
C HIS A 140 5.81 -22.12 23.07
N GLN A 141 6.61 -22.73 22.20
CA GLN A 141 7.48 -21.98 21.30
C GLN A 141 6.70 -21.23 20.20
N GLN A 142 5.64 -21.84 19.66
CA GLN A 142 4.78 -21.19 18.67
C GLN A 142 4.05 -20.00 19.30
N PHE A 143 3.57 -20.16 20.53
CA PHE A 143 2.93 -19.10 21.30
C PHE A 143 3.86 -17.90 21.52
N ASP A 144 5.12 -18.13 21.90
CA ASP A 144 6.12 -17.06 22.07
C ASP A 144 6.34 -16.25 20.79
N TYR A 145 6.39 -16.90 19.62
CA TYR A 145 6.49 -16.19 18.35
C TYR A 145 5.26 -15.34 18.04
N ILE A 146 4.05 -15.84 18.30
CA ILE A 146 2.81 -15.06 18.13
C ILE A 146 2.81 -13.85 19.06
N VAL A 147 3.12 -14.03 20.34
CA VAL A 147 3.21 -12.93 21.32
C VAL A 147 4.24 -11.90 20.87
N ARG A 148 5.40 -12.33 20.38
CA ARG A 148 6.43 -11.43 19.85
C ARG A 148 5.94 -10.61 18.66
N MET A 149 5.20 -11.22 17.73
CA MET A 149 4.59 -10.51 16.60
C MET A 149 3.51 -9.52 17.06
N MET A 150 2.65 -9.92 18.01
CA MET A 150 1.61 -9.04 18.57
C MET A 150 2.21 -7.85 19.29
N ASN A 151 3.22 -8.06 20.13
CA ASN A 151 3.93 -6.98 20.83
C ASN A 151 4.55 -5.99 19.83
N CYS A 152 5.13 -6.48 18.74
CA CYS A 152 5.67 -5.62 17.69
C CYS A 152 4.59 -4.81 16.95
N ALA A 153 3.36 -5.32 16.85
CA ALA A 153 2.25 -4.60 16.23
C ALA A 153 1.66 -3.50 17.14
N LEU A 154 1.85 -3.64 18.46
CA LEU A 154 1.36 -2.69 19.47
C LEU A 154 2.34 -1.53 19.75
N GLN A 155 3.63 -1.73 19.48
CA GLN A 155 4.67 -0.68 19.53
C GLN A 155 4.55 0.30 18.37
#